data_AF-A0AAU4FUI3-F1
#
_entry.id   AF-A0AAU4FUI3-F1
#
_cell.length_a   1.000
_cell.length_b   1.000
_cell.length_c   1.000
_cell.angle_alpha   90.00
_cell.angle_beta   90.00
_cell.angle_gamma   90.00
#
_symmetry.space_group_name_H-M   'P 1'
#
loop_
_entity.id
_entity.type
_entity.pdbx_description
1 polymer ?
#
loop_
_entity_poly.entity_id
_entity_poly.type
_entity_poly.pdbx_seq_one_letter_code
_entity_poly.pdbx_strand_id
1 'polypeptide(L)' 'MMREFTGARRAALHEVLVRGRERGELPEECDLDLLVDQVYVVFWYRFLLGHEPLDPAAAGRLTASIIQGAC' A
#
# COMPACT_ATOMS: atom_id res chain seq x y z
N MET A 1 -15.92 10.56 -9.66
CA MET A 1 -16.22 10.26 -8.24
C MET A 1 -15.43 9.10 -7.66
N MET A 2 -15.78 7.81 -7.86
CA MET A 2 -15.04 6.70 -7.20
C MET A 2 -13.61 6.53 -7.75
N ARG A 3 -13.41 6.62 -9.07
CA ARG A 3 -12.07 6.57 -9.70
C ARG A 3 -11.14 7.69 -9.26
N GLU A 4 -11.63 8.93 -9.15
CA GLU A 4 -10.82 10.05 -8.65
C GLU A 4 -10.51 9.89 -7.16
N PHE A 5 -11.48 9.45 -6.37
CA PHE A 5 -11.31 9.22 -4.94
C PHE A 5 -10.27 8.14 -4.64
N THR A 6 -10.25 7.06 -5.44
CA THR A 6 -9.22 6.01 -5.33
C THR A 6 -7.88 6.48 -5.90
N GLY A 7 -7.90 7.20 -7.02
CA GLY A 7 -6.70 7.74 -7.67
C GLY A 7 -5.89 8.66 -6.76
N ALA A 8 -6.54 9.62 -6.09
CA ALA A 8 -5.86 10.55 -5.20
C ALA A 8 -5.14 9.85 -4.03
N ARG A 9 -5.76 8.79 -3.49
CA ARG A 9 -5.17 8.03 -2.37
C ARG A 9 -4.01 7.15 -2.81
N ARG A 10 -4.12 6.54 -3.99
CA ARG A 10 -3.03 5.81 -4.63
C ARG A 10 -1.82 6.71 -4.89
N ALA A 11 -2.06 7.90 -5.44
CA ALA A 11 -1.01 8.89 -5.66
C ALA A 11 -0.31 9.30 -4.35
N ALA A 12 -1.09 9.57 -3.29
CA ALA A 12 -0.53 9.91 -1.98
C ALA A 12 0.33 8.78 -1.39
N LEU A 13 -0.09 7.52 -1.50
CA LEU A 13 0.72 6.38 -1.06
C LEU A 13 1.99 6.23 -1.92
N HIS A 14 1.86 6.36 -3.24
CA HIS A 14 3.01 6.31 -4.14
C HIS A 14 4.06 7.38 -3.78
N GLU A 15 3.65 8.61 -3.49
CA GLU A 15 4.56 9.67 -3.03
C GLU A 15 5.27 9.33 -1.71
N VAL A 16 4.59 8.67 -0.76
CA VAL A 16 5.22 8.20 0.47
C VAL A 16 6.33 7.19 0.17
N LEU A 17 6.05 6.24 -0.73
CA LEU A 17 7.01 5.20 -1.14
C LEU A 17 8.20 5.79 -1.90
N VAL A 18 7.97 6.74 -2.81
CA VAL A 18 9.04 7.47 -3.52
C VAL A 18 9.98 8.13 -2.52
N ARG A 19 9.45 8.87 -1.55
CA ARG A 19 10.28 9.50 -0.51
C ARG A 19 11.03 8.48 0.35
N GLY A 20 10.44 7.31 0.61
CA GLY A 20 11.11 6.21 1.32
C GLY A 20 12.32 5.68 0.54
N ARG A 21 12.13 5.44 -0.77
CA ARG A 21 13.22 5.03 -1.66
C ARG A 21 14.32 6.08 -1.77
N GLU A 22 13.98 7.36 -1.89
CA GLU A 22 14.95 8.47 -1.89
C GLU A 22 15.78 8.53 -0.60
N ARG A 23 15.24 8.07 0.54
CA ARG A 23 15.95 7.94 1.82
C ARG A 23 16.72 6.63 1.97
N GLY A 24 16.66 5.73 0.99
CA GLY A 24 17.27 4.40 1.06
C GLY A 24 16.54 3.42 1.99
N GLU A 25 15.27 3.68 2.32
CA GLU A 25 14.44 2.78 3.14
C GLU A 25 13.83 1.63 2.34
N LEU A 26 13.86 1.72 1.00
CA LEU A 26 13.38 0.72 0.06
C LEU A 26 14.46 0.48 -1.00
N PRO A 27 14.68 -0.78 -1.44
CA PRO A 27 15.53 -1.09 -2.59
C PRO A 27 15.14 -0.31 -3.86
N GLU A 28 16.12 -0.06 -4.72
CA GLU A 28 15.87 0.66 -5.98
C GLU A 28 15.03 -0.17 -6.96
N GLU A 29 15.12 -1.49 -6.84
CA GLU A 29 14.44 -2.50 -7.67
C GLU A 29 12.96 -2.69 -7.30
N CYS A 30 12.50 -2.13 -6.18
CA CYS A 30 11.11 -2.26 -5.78
C CYS A 30 10.17 -1.60 -6.80
N ASP A 31 9.18 -2.37 -7.27
CA ASP A 31 8.06 -1.88 -8.06
C ASP A 31 7.05 -1.15 -7.16
N LEU A 32 7.17 0.17 -7.06
CA LEU A 32 6.34 0.99 -6.18
C LEU A 32 4.85 0.94 -6.54
N ASP A 33 4.51 0.80 -7.83
CA ASP A 33 3.12 0.71 -8.27
C ASP A 33 2.49 -0.60 -7.80
N LEU A 34 3.25 -1.70 -7.85
CA LEU A 34 2.82 -2.98 -7.32
C LEU A 34 2.64 -2.95 -5.80
N LEU A 35 3.47 -2.22 -5.05
CA LEU A 35 3.27 -2.04 -3.61
C LEU A 35 1.97 -1.29 -3.30
N VAL A 36 1.67 -0.24 -4.09
CA VAL A 36 0.40 0.50 -3.99
C VAL A 36 -0.78 -0.43 -4.26
N ASP A 37 -0.70 -1.26 -5.31
CA ASP A 37 -1.74 -2.23 -5.65
C ASP A 37 -2.00 -3.23 -4.52
N GLN A 38 -0.95 -3.79 -3.93
CA GLN A 38 -1.07 -4.74 -2.82
C GLN A 38 -1.76 -4.12 -1.60
N VAL A 39 -1.45 -2.87 -1.26
CA VAL A 39 -2.11 -2.17 -0.14
C VAL A 39 -3.61 -1.98 -0.45
N TYR A 40 -3.94 -1.47 -1.63
CA TYR A 40 -5.32 -1.15 -1.96
C TYR A 40 -6.19 -2.38 -2.24
N VAL A 41 -5.66 -3.45 -2.80
CA VAL A 41 -6.47 -4.67 -3.03
C VAL A 41 -6.90 -5.29 -1.70
N VAL A 42 -6.01 -5.34 -0.70
CA VAL A 42 -6.35 -5.83 0.64
C VAL A 42 -7.35 -4.91 1.33
N PHE A 43 -7.15 -3.59 1.24
CA PHE A 43 -8.10 -2.60 1.76
C PHE A 43 -9.49 -2.81 1.14
N TRP A 44 -9.61 -2.88 -0.18
CA TRP A 44 -10.89 -3.03 -0.86
C TRP A 44 -11.55 -4.39 -0.58
N TYR A 45 -10.78 -5.47 -0.60
CA TYR A 45 -11.28 -6.81 -0.31
C TYR A 45 -11.91 -6.86 1.09
N ARG A 46 -11.21 -6.36 2.12
CA ARG A 46 -11.75 -6.34 3.49
C ARG A 46 -12.86 -5.31 3.69
N PHE A 47 -12.77 -4.15 3.05
CA PHE A 47 -13.79 -3.10 3.17
C PHE A 47 -15.12 -3.51 2.55
N LEU A 48 -15.08 -4.14 1.37
CA LEU A 48 -16.28 -4.52 0.63
C LEU A 48 -16.89 -5.82 1.15
N LEU A 49 -16.07 -6.81 1.50
CA LEU A 49 -16.54 -8.15 1.84
C LEU A 49 -16.53 -8.44 3.35
N GLY A 50 -15.96 -7.55 4.16
CA GLY A 50 -15.94 -7.71 5.62
C GLY A 50 -15.15 -8.92 6.12
N HIS A 51 -14.22 -9.44 5.31
CA HIS A 51 -13.49 -10.68 5.60
C HIS A 51 -12.74 -10.67 6.95
N GLU A 52 -12.14 -9.53 7.33
CA GLU A 52 -11.39 -9.35 8.58
C GLU A 52 -11.34 -7.85 8.93
N PRO A 53 -11.16 -7.46 10.22
CA PRO A 53 -10.98 -6.07 10.60
C PRO A 53 -9.95 -5.28 9.75
N LEU A 54 -10.30 -4.03 9.48
CA LEU A 54 -9.43 -2.99 8.93
C LEU A 54 -9.07 -2.01 10.04
N ASP A 55 -8.05 -2.37 10.82
CA ASP A 55 -7.56 -1.61 11.96
C ASP A 55 -6.05 -1.28 11.81
N PRO A 56 -5.48 -0.44 12.69
CA PRO A 56 -4.06 -0.11 12.62
C PRO A 56 -3.13 -1.34 12.73
N ALA A 57 -3.56 -2.39 13.44
CA ALA A 57 -2.77 -3.62 13.55
C ALA A 57 -2.72 -4.37 12.21
N ALA A 58 -3.83 -4.44 11.48
CA ALA A 58 -3.89 -4.99 10.13
C ALA A 58 -3.01 -4.18 9.15
N ALA A 59 -3.04 -2.85 9.25
CA ALA A 59 -2.18 -1.98 8.45
C ALA A 59 -0.69 -2.26 8.72
N GLY A 60 -0.28 -2.38 9.99
CA GLY A 60 1.09 -2.71 10.35
C GLY A 60 1.56 -4.06 9.82
N ARG A 61 0.73 -5.11 9.94
CA ARG A 61 1.04 -6.45 9.41
C ARG A 61 1.17 -6.44 7.89
N LEU A 62 0.25 -5.75 7.19
CA LEU A 62 0.28 -5.65 5.73
C LEU A 62 1.55 -4.95 5.25
N THR A 63 1.91 -3.81 5.86
CA THR A 63 3.13 -3.08 5.53
C THR A 63 4.37 -3.93 5.74
N ALA A 64 4.48 -4.63 6.88
CA ALA A 64 5.61 -5.53 7.15
C ALA A 64 5.71 -6.65 6.11
N SER A 65 4.59 -7.28 5.76
CA SER A 65 4.55 -8.35 4.75
C SER A 65 4.96 -7.86 3.37
N ILE A 66 4.51 -6.67 2.97
CA ILE A 66 4.82 -6.08 1.67
C ILE A 66 6.31 -5.72 1.60
N ILE A 67 6.85 -5.05 2.62
CA ILE A 67 8.27 -4.66 2.64
C ILE A 67 9.18 -5.89 2.65
N GLN A 68 8.81 -6.95 3.37
CA GLN A 68 9.56 -8.21 3.40
C GLN A 68 9.55 -8.95 2.05
N GLY A 69 8.46 -8.86 1.29
CA GLY A 69 8.34 -9.53 -0.01
C GLY A 69 8.77 -8.68 -1.21
N ALA A 70 8.95 -7.37 -1.02
CA ALA A 70 9.39 -6.43 -2.05
C ALA A 70 10.91 -6.41 -2.25
N CYS A 71 11.66 -6.99 -1.31
CA CYS A 71 13.13 -7.05 -1.27
C CYS A 71 13.61 -8.49 -1.48
#